data_AF-A0A6A5E2Y0-F1
#
_entry.id   AF-A0A6A5E2Y0-F1
#
_cell.length_a   1.000
_cell.length_b   1.000
_cell.length_c   1.000
_cell.angle_alpha   90.00
_cell.angle_beta   90.00
_cell.angle_gamma   90.00
#
_symmetry.space_group_name_H-M   'P 1'
#
loop_
_entity.id
_entity.type
_entity.pdbx_description
1 polymer ?
#
loop_
_entity_poly.entity_id
_entity_poly.type
_entity_poly.pdbx_seq_one_letter_code
_entity_poly.pdbx_strand_id
1 'polypeptide(L)'
;MITYLSGATPTFKSNISSFNPLLYNSRFRPFEDLFLFFSRSGGYSLQICKMKMFSVSHKTVFVVDHCPYMAESSRQQVECDVLTKSRGQGVIPLAPVSKSLWTCAVECSMEYCRILYDVYPLHKLINYIVSDSEFHILNSWRQEDQSTHELMSALAAVGPPNPREDPECCSILHGLVAAVESLCKITELQHERRTTLMDTAERVANRGRIICLTNAKSDTHVRMLEDCIQETILEQNKLAAGSDRLMAIQQCDLVLIHIHPQGDDALVSDRPKKEISPLLTSEVHSVRAGRHLATKLNILVQQHFDLASTTITNIPMKEEQHANTSANYDVELLHHRDAHLEFFKSGKYCLDKEMKAKRGI
;
A
#
# COMPACT_ATOMS: atom_id res chain seq x y z
N MET A 1 51.03 13.72 33.49
CA MET A 1 49.84 13.19 32.78
C MET A 1 50.13 13.31 31.29
N ILE A 2 51.05 12.50 30.75
CA ILE A 2 50.80 11.20 30.06
C ILE A 2 49.83 11.44 28.89
N THR A 3 50.26 11.91 27.71
CA THR A 3 51.16 11.35 26.67
C THR A 3 50.57 10.15 25.93
N TYR A 4 50.34 10.33 24.62
CA TYR A 4 50.06 9.31 23.61
C TYR A 4 51.19 8.26 23.55
N LEU A 5 50.83 6.98 23.39
CA LEU A 5 51.76 5.93 22.96
C LEU A 5 51.09 5.00 21.93
N SER A 6 51.87 4.71 20.90
CA SER A 6 51.61 3.80 19.79
C SER A 6 51.68 2.33 20.21
N GLY A 7 51.12 1.43 19.40
CA GLY A 7 51.83 0.19 19.08
C GLY A 7 51.02 -1.11 19.01
N ALA A 8 51.26 -1.82 17.91
CA ALA A 8 51.28 -3.28 17.75
C ALA A 8 49.97 -4.01 17.37
N THR A 9 49.87 -4.30 16.07
CA THR A 9 49.34 -5.56 15.52
C THR A 9 50.14 -6.77 16.03
N PRO A 10 49.50 -7.96 16.06
CA PRO A 10 50.07 -9.06 15.29
C PRO A 10 49.01 -9.84 14.48
N THR A 11 49.46 -10.30 13.31
CA THR A 11 48.81 -11.19 12.36
C THR A 11 49.03 -12.68 12.71
N PHE A 12 48.35 -13.57 11.96
CA PHE A 12 48.51 -15.04 11.84
C PHE A 12 47.78 -15.87 12.94
N LYS A 13 46.95 -16.91 12.69
CA LYS A 13 46.89 -17.93 11.62
C LYS A 13 45.48 -18.48 11.39
N SER A 14 45.22 -18.83 10.12
CA SER A 14 44.23 -19.77 9.62
C SER A 14 44.27 -21.14 10.33
N ASN A 15 43.10 -21.72 10.61
CA ASN A 15 42.91 -23.17 10.60
C ASN A 15 41.54 -23.51 10.03
N ILE A 16 41.57 -23.97 8.79
CA ILE A 16 40.49 -24.72 8.12
C ILE A 16 40.73 -26.19 8.45
N SER A 17 39.73 -26.85 9.02
CA SER A 17 39.58 -28.31 9.02
C SER A 17 38.08 -28.58 9.04
N SER A 18 37.44 -28.75 7.89
CA SER A 18 37.11 -30.07 7.31
C SER A 18 36.29 -30.96 8.25
N PHE A 19 34.96 -30.98 8.08
CA PHE A 19 34.15 -32.15 8.41
C PHE A 19 33.07 -32.35 7.34
N ASN A 20 33.05 -33.57 6.81
CA ASN A 20 32.29 -34.02 5.65
C ASN A 20 30.78 -34.16 5.94
N PRO A 21 29.93 -34.02 4.91
CA PRO A 21 28.50 -34.26 4.98
C PRO A 21 28.22 -35.76 4.81
N LEU A 22 27.20 -36.29 5.48
CA LEU A 22 26.28 -37.33 4.99
C LEU A 22 25.38 -37.85 6.13
N LEU A 23 24.10 -38.07 5.78
CA LEU A 23 23.05 -38.81 6.49
C LEU A 23 22.27 -38.07 7.59
N TYR A 24 21.21 -37.37 7.19
CA TYR A 24 19.87 -37.87 7.51
C TYR A 24 18.82 -37.34 6.53
N ASN A 25 18.22 -38.29 5.83
CA ASN A 25 17.17 -38.13 4.84
C ASN A 25 15.84 -38.38 5.58
N SER A 26 14.99 -37.37 5.75
CA SER A 26 13.55 -37.61 5.93
C SER A 26 12.75 -36.40 5.47
N ARG A 27 11.92 -36.67 4.48
CA ARG A 27 11.04 -35.77 3.73
C ARG A 27 9.93 -35.25 4.63
N PHE A 28 9.71 -33.94 4.65
CA PHE A 28 8.39 -33.30 4.77
C PHE A 28 8.51 -31.88 4.19
N ARG A 29 8.18 -31.71 2.90
CA ARG A 29 7.94 -30.40 2.26
C ARG A 29 6.48 -30.34 1.85
N PRO A 30 5.58 -29.67 2.58
CA PRO A 30 4.22 -29.43 2.12
C PRO A 30 4.09 -27.98 1.61
N PHE A 31 4.91 -27.57 0.64
CA PHE A 31 4.77 -26.21 0.06
C PHE A 31 5.13 -26.11 -1.44
N GLU A 32 5.74 -27.12 -2.06
CA GLU A 32 6.07 -27.08 -3.50
C GLU A 32 4.93 -27.61 -4.40
N ASP A 33 3.99 -28.38 -3.87
CA ASP A 33 2.90 -28.97 -4.67
C ASP A 33 1.71 -28.02 -4.93
N LEU A 34 1.59 -26.90 -4.19
CA LEU A 34 0.55 -25.89 -4.46
C LEU A 34 0.91 -25.01 -5.67
N PHE A 35 2.20 -24.83 -5.94
CA PHE A 35 2.68 -24.02 -7.08
C PHE A 35 2.55 -24.77 -8.42
N LEU A 36 2.64 -26.11 -8.39
CA LEU A 36 2.53 -26.95 -9.58
C LEU A 36 1.09 -27.14 -10.07
N PHE A 37 0.07 -26.90 -9.22
CA PHE A 37 -1.33 -27.01 -9.65
C PHE A 37 -1.78 -25.81 -10.50
N PHE A 38 -1.17 -24.64 -10.33
CA PHE A 38 -1.48 -23.45 -11.14
C PHE A 38 -0.79 -23.43 -12.52
N SER A 39 0.18 -24.30 -12.77
CA SER A 39 0.97 -24.30 -14.01
C SER A 39 0.35 -25.14 -15.15
N ARG A 40 -0.79 -25.81 -14.93
CA ARG A 40 -1.42 -26.71 -15.92
C ARG A 40 -2.63 -26.12 -16.68
N SER A 41 -3.02 -24.89 -16.41
CA SER A 41 -4.11 -24.18 -17.09
C SER A 41 -3.59 -23.12 -18.09
N GLY A 42 -2.59 -23.48 -18.89
CA GLY A 42 -1.91 -22.63 -19.89
C GLY A 42 -2.76 -22.11 -21.07
N GLY A 43 -4.09 -22.26 -21.03
CA GLY A 43 -5.02 -21.72 -22.03
C GLY A 43 -5.88 -20.55 -21.54
N TYR A 44 -5.99 -20.32 -20.22
CA TYR A 44 -6.88 -19.30 -19.67
C TYR A 44 -6.18 -17.98 -19.30
N SER A 45 -4.86 -18.02 -19.10
CA SER A 45 -4.04 -16.83 -18.80
C SER A 45 -4.11 -15.78 -19.93
N LEU A 46 -4.16 -16.22 -21.20
CA LEU A 46 -4.20 -15.30 -22.34
C LEU A 46 -5.55 -14.59 -22.52
N GLN A 47 -6.65 -15.18 -22.05
CA GLN A 47 -8.01 -14.67 -22.28
C GLN A 47 -8.51 -13.81 -21.10
N ILE A 48 -7.91 -13.94 -19.92
CA ILE A 48 -8.23 -13.19 -18.69
C ILE A 48 -7.48 -11.84 -18.64
N CYS A 49 -6.35 -11.71 -19.36
CA CYS A 49 -5.60 -10.46 -19.58
C CYS A 49 -6.32 -9.40 -20.46
N LYS A 50 -7.65 -9.45 -20.54
CA LYS A 50 -8.49 -8.34 -21.01
C LYS A 50 -8.96 -7.44 -19.86
N MET A 51 -8.36 -7.53 -18.68
CA MET A 51 -8.27 -6.37 -17.79
C MET A 51 -7.58 -5.25 -18.58
N LYS A 52 -8.20 -4.08 -18.70
CA LYS A 52 -7.56 -2.92 -19.34
C LYS A 52 -6.20 -2.71 -18.66
N MET A 53 -5.11 -3.12 -19.31
CA MET A 53 -3.75 -3.11 -18.73
C MET A 53 -3.42 -1.74 -18.13
N PHE A 54 -3.88 -0.69 -18.80
CA PHE A 54 -3.78 0.71 -18.39
C PHE A 54 -5.11 1.23 -17.79
N SER A 55 -5.64 0.51 -16.81
CA SER A 55 -6.75 0.99 -15.96
C SER A 55 -6.22 1.95 -14.89
N VAL A 56 -7.13 2.56 -14.12
CA VAL A 56 -6.81 3.45 -12.98
C VAL A 56 -5.82 2.81 -12.00
N SER A 57 -5.83 1.49 -11.85
CA SER A 57 -4.93 0.76 -10.96
C SER A 57 -3.48 0.65 -11.46
N HIS A 58 -3.19 1.02 -12.71
CA HIS A 58 -1.82 0.93 -13.25
C HIS A 58 -0.86 1.90 -12.55
N LYS A 59 -1.30 3.15 -12.34
CA LYS A 59 -0.54 4.20 -11.65
C LYS A 59 -1.29 4.62 -10.40
N THR A 60 -0.68 4.46 -9.24
CA THR A 60 -1.19 5.02 -7.98
C THR A 60 -0.17 6.01 -7.44
N VAL A 61 -0.60 7.22 -7.10
CA VAL A 61 0.25 8.21 -6.45
C VAL A 61 -0.24 8.38 -5.01
N PHE A 62 0.64 8.15 -4.04
CA PHE A 62 0.38 8.55 -2.66
C PHE A 62 0.87 9.99 -2.47
N VAL A 63 0.04 10.81 -1.83
CA VAL A 63 0.41 12.16 -1.40
C VAL A 63 0.16 12.23 0.10
N VAL A 64 1.24 12.29 0.88
CA VAL A 64 1.15 12.32 2.35
C VAL A 64 1.60 13.67 2.86
N ASP A 65 0.71 14.28 3.64
CA ASP A 65 0.94 15.56 4.28
C ASP A 65 1.99 15.45 5.39
N HIS A 66 2.96 16.37 5.37
CA HIS A 66 4.04 16.50 6.34
C HIS A 66 4.05 17.88 7.02
N CYS A 67 2.95 18.63 6.92
CA CYS A 67 2.80 19.89 7.63
C CYS A 67 2.88 19.72 9.16
N PRO A 68 3.19 20.79 9.92
CA PRO A 68 3.38 20.75 11.37
C PRO A 68 2.22 20.11 12.17
N TYR A 69 0.97 20.30 11.73
CA TYR A 69 -0.21 19.72 12.39
C TYR A 69 -0.25 18.18 12.29
N MET A 70 0.45 17.57 11.34
CA MET A 70 0.55 16.11 11.23
C MET A 70 1.42 15.50 12.34
N ALA A 71 2.16 16.31 13.11
CA ALA A 71 2.84 15.87 14.32
C ALA A 71 1.90 15.66 15.52
N GLU A 72 0.63 16.07 15.41
CA GLU A 72 -0.35 15.87 16.47
C GLU A 72 -0.49 14.39 16.85
N SER A 73 -0.66 14.12 18.15
CA SER A 73 -0.90 12.76 18.66
C SER A 73 -2.23 12.21 18.11
N SER A 74 -2.20 10.97 17.63
CA SER A 74 -3.40 10.19 17.29
C SER A 74 -4.29 9.92 18.50
N ARG A 75 -3.78 10.10 19.73
CA ARG A 75 -4.44 9.77 21.01
C ARG A 75 -4.87 8.30 21.12
N GLN A 76 -4.38 7.42 20.24
CA GLN A 76 -4.49 5.98 20.39
C GLN A 76 -3.29 5.46 21.18
N GLN A 77 -3.55 4.98 22.40
CA GLN A 77 -2.52 4.41 23.26
C GLN A 77 -1.99 3.08 22.71
N VAL A 78 -0.67 2.94 22.77
CA VAL A 78 0.08 1.74 22.45
C VAL A 78 0.83 1.32 23.71
N GLU A 79 0.51 0.13 24.22
CA GLU A 79 1.22 -0.47 25.34
C GLU A 79 2.51 -1.10 24.83
N CYS A 80 3.65 -0.48 25.17
CA CYS A 80 4.97 -1.00 24.81
C CYS A 80 5.57 -1.90 25.92
N ASP A 81 4.96 -1.95 27.10
CA ASP A 81 5.45 -2.74 28.24
C ASP A 81 4.81 -4.14 28.28
N VAL A 82 5.46 -5.10 27.62
CA VAL A 82 4.94 -6.49 27.46
C VAL A 82 5.09 -7.34 28.74
N LEU A 83 5.84 -6.87 29.74
CA LEU A 83 6.25 -7.67 30.91
C LEU A 83 5.39 -7.44 32.18
N THR A 84 4.16 -6.97 32.04
CA THR A 84 3.27 -6.69 33.19
C THR A 84 2.88 -7.94 33.99
N LYS A 85 2.95 -9.14 33.40
CA LYS A 85 2.54 -10.40 34.06
C LYS A 85 3.63 -11.11 34.88
N SER A 86 4.91 -10.74 34.74
CA SER A 86 6.04 -11.46 35.37
C SER A 86 6.94 -10.59 36.25
N ARG A 87 6.59 -9.32 36.49
CA ARG A 87 7.37 -8.43 37.34
C ARG A 87 7.00 -8.64 38.81
N GLY A 88 8.02 -8.84 39.65
CA GLY A 88 7.88 -8.84 41.11
C GLY A 88 7.29 -7.53 41.63
N GLN A 89 6.69 -7.57 42.82
CA GLN A 89 6.11 -6.41 43.49
C GLN A 89 7.13 -5.24 43.54
N GLY A 90 6.77 -4.08 42.99
CA GLY A 90 7.55 -2.83 43.13
C GLY A 90 8.08 -2.18 41.84
N VAL A 91 7.84 -2.74 40.66
CA VAL A 91 8.28 -2.12 39.38
C VAL A 91 7.14 -1.35 38.72
N ILE A 92 7.35 -0.06 38.47
CA ILE A 92 6.39 0.83 37.81
C ILE A 92 6.36 0.53 36.30
N PRO A 93 5.19 0.24 35.69
CA PRO A 93 5.09 -0.01 34.25
C PRO A 93 5.40 1.26 33.45
N LEU A 94 5.96 1.10 32.24
CA LEU A 94 6.18 2.24 31.34
C LEU A 94 4.83 2.84 30.93
N ALA A 95 4.77 4.18 30.88
CA ALA A 95 3.59 4.88 30.42
C ALA A 95 3.29 4.53 28.94
N PRO A 96 2.01 4.34 28.57
CA PRO A 96 1.65 4.10 27.18
C PRO A 96 1.99 5.31 26.32
N VAL A 97 2.43 5.05 25.09
CA VAL A 97 2.77 6.09 24.11
C VAL A 97 1.68 6.17 23.05
N SER A 98 1.65 7.26 22.29
CA SER A 98 0.75 7.42 21.15
C SER A 98 1.54 7.87 19.93
N LYS A 99 1.17 7.34 18.77
CA LYS A 99 1.78 7.71 17.48
C LYS A 99 1.24 9.05 17.02
N SER A 100 1.98 9.80 16.21
CA SER A 100 1.44 11.00 15.54
C SER A 100 0.52 10.62 14.37
N LEU A 101 -0.24 11.59 13.86
CA LEU A 101 -1.04 11.43 12.63
C LEU A 101 -0.15 11.04 11.44
N TRP A 102 1.01 11.69 11.30
CA TRP A 102 2.04 11.36 10.32
C TRP A 102 2.47 9.89 10.40
N THR A 103 2.86 9.43 11.59
CA THR A 103 3.30 8.03 11.77
C THR A 103 2.18 7.06 11.43
N CYS A 104 0.93 7.36 11.80
CA CYS A 104 -0.21 6.53 11.42
C CYS A 104 -0.42 6.50 9.91
N ALA A 105 -0.33 7.64 9.24
CA ALA A 105 -0.48 7.75 7.79
C ALA A 105 0.57 6.92 7.04
N VAL A 106 1.84 7.07 7.43
CA VAL A 106 2.98 6.34 6.84
C VAL A 106 2.87 4.83 7.09
N GLU A 107 2.57 4.39 8.30
CA GLU A 107 2.44 2.96 8.58
C GLU A 107 1.33 2.32 7.73
N CYS A 108 0.18 2.99 7.62
CA CYS A 108 -0.97 2.45 6.89
C CYS A 108 -0.75 2.46 5.37
N SER A 109 -0.13 3.50 4.82
CA SER A 109 0.21 3.56 3.39
C SER A 109 1.29 2.55 3.02
N MET A 110 2.27 2.32 3.90
CA MET A 110 3.31 1.31 3.66
C MET A 110 2.76 -0.11 3.70
N GLU A 111 1.80 -0.39 4.58
CA GLU A 111 1.10 -1.68 4.58
C GLU A 111 0.25 -1.87 3.31
N TYR A 112 -0.38 -0.80 2.81
CA TYR A 112 -1.03 -0.80 1.49
C TYR A 112 -0.03 -1.17 0.38
N CYS A 113 1.15 -0.54 0.36
CA CYS A 113 2.20 -0.84 -0.62
C CYS A 113 2.69 -2.29 -0.50
N ARG A 114 2.88 -2.80 0.72
CA ARG A 114 3.32 -4.19 0.97
C ARG A 114 2.32 -5.19 0.37
N ILE A 115 1.03 -5.04 0.69
CA ILE A 115 -0.03 -5.90 0.14
C ILE A 115 -0.01 -5.83 -1.40
N LEU A 116 0.13 -4.63 -1.97
CA LEU A 116 0.15 -4.47 -3.42
C LEU A 116 1.34 -5.20 -4.06
N TYR A 117 2.56 -4.99 -3.56
CA TYR A 117 3.76 -5.59 -4.13
C TYR A 117 3.80 -7.11 -3.96
N ASP A 118 3.26 -7.64 -2.86
CA ASP A 118 3.16 -9.08 -2.64
C ASP A 118 2.19 -9.74 -3.64
N VAL A 119 1.06 -9.10 -3.95
CA VAL A 119 0.05 -9.66 -4.87
C VAL A 119 0.39 -9.36 -6.35
N TYR A 120 0.94 -8.19 -6.63
CA TYR A 120 1.28 -7.71 -7.97
C TYR A 120 2.75 -7.26 -8.03
N PRO A 121 3.68 -8.20 -8.25
CA PRO A 121 5.10 -7.86 -8.32
C PRO A 121 5.47 -7.01 -9.55
N LEU A 122 4.58 -6.92 -10.55
CA LEU A 122 4.81 -6.18 -11.81
C LEU A 122 3.56 -5.39 -12.21
N HIS A 123 3.78 -4.34 -13.01
CA HIS A 123 2.76 -3.57 -13.75
C HIS A 123 1.77 -2.73 -12.92
N LYS A 124 1.76 -2.86 -11.59
CA LYS A 124 1.05 -1.98 -10.66
C LYS A 124 2.08 -1.12 -9.96
N LEU A 125 2.12 0.16 -10.30
CA LEU A 125 3.19 1.05 -9.88
C LEU A 125 2.66 2.07 -8.88
N ILE A 126 3.48 2.36 -7.87
CA ILE A 126 3.26 3.40 -6.88
C ILE A 126 4.31 4.49 -7.04
N ASN A 127 3.85 5.74 -7.02
CA ASN A 127 4.70 6.90 -6.80
C ASN A 127 4.35 7.54 -5.45
N TYR A 128 5.34 7.70 -4.57
CA TYR A 128 5.13 8.18 -3.21
C TYR A 128 5.65 9.60 -3.07
N ILE A 129 4.77 10.52 -2.69
CA ILE A 129 5.06 11.95 -2.57
C ILE A 129 4.75 12.39 -1.14
N VAL A 130 5.68 13.13 -0.54
CA VAL A 130 5.49 13.83 0.73
C VAL A 130 5.37 15.33 0.44
N SER A 131 4.48 16.03 1.14
CA SER A 131 4.19 17.45 0.92
C SER A 131 4.31 18.24 2.21
N ASP A 132 5.16 19.25 2.22
CA ASP A 132 5.38 20.20 3.32
C ASP A 132 5.46 21.64 2.75
N SER A 133 6.57 22.35 2.99
CA SER A 133 6.87 23.61 2.32
C SER A 133 7.18 23.45 0.83
N GLU A 134 7.58 22.25 0.43
CA GLU A 134 7.73 21.82 -0.95
C GLU A 134 7.15 20.42 -1.15
N PHE A 135 7.52 19.73 -2.23
CA PHE A 135 7.14 18.33 -2.46
C PHE A 135 8.38 17.46 -2.64
N HIS A 136 8.32 16.26 -2.07
CA HIS A 136 9.40 15.27 -2.11
C HIS A 136 8.89 14.00 -2.77
N ILE A 137 9.34 13.73 -4.00
CA ILE A 137 9.03 12.48 -4.71
C ILE A 137 10.06 11.43 -4.28
N LEU A 138 9.62 10.38 -3.59
CA LEU A 138 10.51 9.41 -2.93
C LEU A 138 10.99 8.28 -3.85
N ASN A 139 10.28 8.02 -4.94
CA ASN A 139 10.59 6.94 -5.89
C ASN A 139 10.10 7.33 -7.30
N SER A 140 10.36 6.53 -8.34
CA SER A 140 9.85 6.79 -9.69
C SER A 140 8.89 5.70 -10.19
N TRP A 141 8.50 5.80 -11.47
CA TRP A 141 7.67 4.79 -12.14
C TRP A 141 8.46 3.55 -12.60
N ARG A 142 9.76 3.46 -12.29
CA ARG A 142 10.56 2.29 -12.64
C ARG A 142 10.22 1.11 -11.74
N GLN A 143 10.34 -0.09 -12.29
CA GLN A 143 10.04 -1.31 -11.56
C GLN A 143 11.06 -1.58 -10.43
N GLU A 144 12.32 -1.17 -10.63
CA GLU A 144 13.38 -1.26 -9.62
C GLU A 144 13.07 -0.45 -8.35
N ASP A 145 12.38 0.68 -8.51
CA ASP A 145 12.00 1.59 -7.42
C ASP A 145 10.73 1.14 -6.65
N GLN A 146 10.13 -0.01 -7.01
CA GLN A 146 8.91 -0.53 -6.38
C GLN A 146 9.23 -1.39 -5.15
N SER A 147 9.95 -0.80 -4.19
CA SER A 147 10.45 -1.48 -3.00
C SER A 147 9.98 -0.80 -1.72
N THR A 148 9.37 -1.56 -0.81
CA THR A 148 9.01 -1.02 0.51
C THR A 148 10.23 -0.64 1.33
N HIS A 149 11.35 -1.36 1.18
CA HIS A 149 12.58 -1.07 1.89
C HIS A 149 13.17 0.30 1.51
N GLU A 150 13.22 0.59 0.20
CA GLU A 150 13.74 1.87 -0.29
C GLU A 150 12.81 3.03 0.09
N LEU A 151 11.50 2.85 -0.02
CA LEU A 151 10.51 3.83 0.43
C LEU A 151 10.64 4.11 1.93
N MET A 152 10.80 3.09 2.77
CA MET A 152 11.02 3.27 4.21
C MET A 152 12.33 4.02 4.50
N SER A 153 13.39 3.75 3.75
CA SER A 153 14.65 4.48 3.88
C SER A 153 14.49 5.96 3.49
N ALA A 154 13.75 6.26 2.42
CA ALA A 154 13.46 7.62 1.99
C ALA A 154 12.60 8.36 3.01
N LEU A 155 11.55 7.72 3.55
CA LEU A 155 10.70 8.27 4.60
C LEU A 155 11.47 8.53 5.90
N ALA A 156 12.41 7.65 6.25
CA ALA A 156 13.29 7.86 7.40
C ALA A 156 14.22 9.07 7.21
N ALA A 157 14.66 9.35 5.97
CA ALA A 157 15.46 10.53 5.64
C ALA A 157 14.64 11.83 5.72
N VAL A 158 13.36 11.80 5.34
CA VAL A 158 12.42 12.93 5.53
C VAL A 158 12.15 13.18 7.03
N GLY A 159 11.98 12.11 7.82
CA GLY A 159 11.77 12.21 9.25
C GLY A 159 10.34 12.65 9.63
N PRO A 160 10.08 12.94 10.92
CA PRO A 160 8.78 13.41 11.38
C PRO A 160 8.54 14.91 11.08
N PRO A 161 7.28 15.36 10.93
CA PRO A 161 6.96 16.77 10.81
C PRO A 161 7.47 17.57 12.00
N ASN A 162 7.96 18.78 11.75
CA ASN A 162 8.42 19.68 12.80
C ASN A 162 7.24 20.48 13.39
N PRO A 163 6.85 20.28 14.67
CA PRO A 163 5.70 21.00 15.25
C PRO A 163 5.92 22.51 15.39
N ARG A 164 7.16 22.99 15.22
CA ARG A 164 7.55 24.41 15.40
C ARG A 164 7.73 25.16 14.10
N GLU A 165 7.62 24.48 12.96
CA GLU A 165 7.72 25.11 11.65
C GLU A 165 6.47 25.94 11.35
N ASP A 166 6.62 26.97 10.51
CA ASP A 166 5.54 27.88 10.18
C ASP A 166 4.47 27.17 9.33
N PRO A 167 3.23 27.02 9.83
CA PRO A 167 2.16 26.37 9.09
C PRO A 167 1.75 27.12 7.82
N GLU A 168 2.05 28.42 7.70
CA GLU A 168 1.70 29.21 6.51
C GLU A 168 2.57 28.88 5.30
N CYS A 169 3.78 28.37 5.53
CA CYS A 169 4.69 27.96 4.46
C CYS A 169 4.40 26.55 3.94
N CYS A 170 3.63 25.74 4.68
CA CYS A 170 3.41 24.33 4.36
C CYS A 170 2.03 24.09 3.77
N SER A 171 1.94 23.29 2.69
CA SER A 171 0.68 22.96 2.07
C SER A 171 0.71 21.60 1.37
N ILE A 172 -0.39 20.86 1.51
CA ILE A 172 -0.63 19.62 0.76
C ILE A 172 -0.77 19.85 -0.75
N LEU A 173 -1.03 21.09 -1.18
CA LEU A 173 -1.20 21.45 -2.58
C LEU A 173 0.06 21.19 -3.40
N HIS A 174 1.26 21.39 -2.84
CA HIS A 174 2.53 21.14 -3.54
C HIS A 174 2.61 19.68 -4.01
N GLY A 175 2.30 18.74 -3.12
CA GLY A 175 2.28 17.31 -3.44
C GLY A 175 1.14 16.91 -4.38
N LEU A 176 -0.02 17.56 -4.30
CA LEU A 176 -1.13 17.32 -5.23
C LEU A 176 -0.80 17.75 -6.66
N VAL A 177 -0.17 18.91 -6.83
CA VAL A 177 0.32 19.36 -8.14
C VAL A 177 1.37 18.38 -8.68
N ALA A 178 2.36 18.03 -7.86
CA ALA A 178 3.38 17.04 -8.22
C ALA A 178 2.79 15.66 -8.56
N ALA A 179 1.70 15.26 -7.91
CA ALA A 179 1.01 14.00 -8.22
C ALA A 179 0.39 14.00 -9.61
N VAL A 180 -0.27 15.09 -10.00
CA VAL A 180 -0.81 15.26 -11.36
C VAL A 180 0.31 15.26 -12.39
N GLU A 181 1.39 16.00 -12.14
CA GLU A 181 2.58 15.99 -13.00
C GLU A 181 3.19 14.59 -13.14
N SER A 182 3.26 13.84 -12.04
CA SER A 182 3.77 12.47 -12.04
C SER A 182 2.89 11.53 -12.85
N LEU A 183 1.56 11.66 -12.79
CA LEU A 183 0.63 10.87 -13.61
C LEU A 183 0.81 11.11 -15.11
N CYS A 184 1.23 12.31 -15.53
CA CYS A 184 1.54 12.63 -16.92
C CYS A 184 2.82 11.96 -17.43
N LYS A 185 3.76 11.59 -16.54
CA LYS A 185 5.01 10.91 -16.92
C LYS A 185 4.74 9.50 -17.42
N ILE A 186 5.39 9.10 -18.50
CA ILE A 186 5.20 7.80 -19.16
C ILE A 186 5.90 6.70 -18.35
N THR A 187 5.23 5.56 -18.12
CA THR A 187 5.85 4.37 -17.51
C THR A 187 6.60 3.55 -18.56
N GLU A 188 7.54 2.71 -18.15
CA GLU A 188 8.28 1.83 -19.06
C GLU A 188 7.33 0.95 -19.90
N LEU A 189 6.31 0.38 -19.25
CA LEU A 189 5.29 -0.43 -19.92
C LEU A 189 4.44 0.39 -20.92
N GLN A 190 4.07 1.63 -20.58
CA GLN A 190 3.36 2.50 -21.52
C GLN A 190 4.25 2.86 -22.71
N HIS A 191 5.52 3.15 -22.46
CA HIS A 191 6.49 3.48 -23.50
C HIS A 191 6.71 2.31 -24.46
N GLU A 192 6.96 1.11 -23.93
CA GLU A 192 7.13 -0.13 -24.71
C GLU A 192 5.89 -0.42 -25.58
N ARG A 193 4.68 -0.26 -25.02
CA ARG A 193 3.44 -0.49 -25.79
C ARG A 193 3.23 0.56 -26.88
N ARG A 194 3.64 1.81 -26.64
CA ARG A 194 3.55 2.88 -27.64
C ARG A 194 4.51 2.66 -28.81
N THR A 195 5.71 2.12 -28.56
CA THR A 195 6.71 1.86 -29.60
C THR A 195 6.44 0.56 -30.36
N THR A 196 5.94 -0.48 -29.69
CA THR A 196 5.64 -1.79 -30.32
C THR A 196 4.35 -1.79 -31.17
N LEU A 197 3.37 -0.96 -30.84
CA LEU A 197 2.07 -0.90 -31.51
C LEU A 197 1.96 0.31 -32.44
N MET A 198 2.83 0.45 -33.45
CA MET A 198 2.85 1.61 -34.36
C MET A 198 1.48 1.95 -34.99
N ASP A 199 0.60 0.96 -35.22
CA ASP A 199 -0.77 1.16 -35.74
C ASP A 199 -1.86 1.28 -34.66
N THR A 200 -1.52 1.13 -33.37
CA THR A 200 -2.48 1.18 -32.24
C THR A 200 -1.99 1.96 -31.03
N ALA A 201 -1.08 2.93 -31.23
CA ALA A 201 -0.59 3.83 -30.18
C ALA A 201 -1.74 4.55 -29.44
N GLU A 202 -2.86 4.84 -30.10
CA GLU A 202 -4.07 5.41 -29.50
C GLU A 202 -4.76 4.50 -28.46
N ARG A 203 -4.39 3.21 -28.39
CA ARG A 203 -4.93 2.27 -27.38
C ARG A 203 -4.22 2.34 -26.03
N VAL A 204 -3.07 3.02 -25.94
CA VAL A 204 -2.36 3.18 -24.66
C VAL A 204 -3.05 4.27 -23.85
N ALA A 205 -3.88 3.85 -22.92
CA ALA A 205 -4.57 4.77 -22.01
C ALA A 205 -3.61 5.31 -20.94
N ASN A 206 -3.80 6.55 -20.51
CA ASN A 206 -3.17 7.09 -19.31
C ASN A 206 -4.23 7.38 -18.26
N ARG A 207 -4.29 6.49 -17.26
CA ARG A 207 -5.23 6.55 -16.15
C ARG A 207 -4.47 6.32 -14.86
N GLY A 208 -4.92 6.92 -13.77
CA GLY A 208 -4.28 6.73 -12.49
C GLY A 208 -5.17 7.11 -11.32
N ARG A 209 -4.67 6.81 -10.12
CA ARG A 209 -5.29 7.15 -8.85
C ARG A 209 -4.37 8.04 -8.04
N ILE A 210 -4.92 9.03 -7.35
CA ILE A 210 -4.22 9.82 -6.32
C ILE A 210 -4.87 9.48 -4.98
N ILE A 211 -4.08 9.01 -4.01
CA ILE A 211 -4.50 8.78 -2.63
C ILE A 211 -3.82 9.83 -1.76
N CYS A 212 -4.60 10.77 -1.26
CA CYS A 212 -4.11 11.89 -0.46
C CYS A 212 -4.46 11.66 1.02
N LEU A 213 -3.44 11.67 1.88
CA LEU A 213 -3.55 11.52 3.33
C LEU A 213 -3.22 12.85 4.00
N THR A 214 -4.20 13.51 4.62
CA THR A 214 -4.04 14.84 5.22
C THR A 214 -5.02 15.06 6.38
N ASN A 215 -4.77 16.08 7.20
CA ASN A 215 -5.74 16.61 8.17
C ASN A 215 -6.39 17.87 7.60
N ALA A 216 -7.44 17.69 6.79
CA ALA A 216 -8.24 18.81 6.27
C ALA A 216 -9.03 19.55 7.37
N LYS A 217 -9.28 20.85 7.16
CA LYS A 217 -9.90 21.75 8.15
C LYS A 217 -11.43 21.76 8.12
N SER A 218 -12.02 21.49 6.95
CA SER A 218 -13.46 21.56 6.69
C SER A 218 -13.80 20.96 5.34
N ASP A 219 -15.09 20.69 5.08
CA ASP A 219 -15.57 20.29 3.75
C ASP A 219 -15.29 21.35 2.67
N THR A 220 -15.20 22.64 3.03
CA THR A 220 -14.83 23.71 2.09
C THR A 220 -13.36 23.62 1.69
N HIS A 221 -12.47 23.29 2.62
CA HIS A 221 -11.07 23.02 2.31
C HIS A 221 -10.96 21.82 1.37
N VAL A 222 -11.69 20.73 1.63
CA VAL A 222 -11.70 19.55 0.76
C VAL A 222 -12.13 19.89 -0.67
N ARG A 223 -13.17 20.71 -0.86
CA ARG A 223 -13.60 21.15 -2.21
C ARG A 223 -12.52 21.97 -2.92
N MET A 224 -11.83 22.85 -2.20
CA MET A 224 -10.71 23.62 -2.76
C MET A 224 -9.60 22.70 -3.27
N LEU A 225 -9.28 21.61 -2.55
CA LEU A 225 -8.29 20.63 -3.03
C LEU A 225 -8.75 19.92 -4.31
N GLU A 226 -10.03 19.57 -4.42
CA GLU A 226 -10.61 18.95 -5.62
C GLU A 226 -10.55 19.89 -6.83
N ASP A 227 -10.95 21.14 -6.64
CA ASP A 227 -10.95 22.17 -7.69
C ASP A 227 -9.51 22.43 -8.17
N CYS A 228 -8.55 22.53 -7.25
CA CYS A 228 -7.14 22.70 -7.59
C CYS A 228 -6.59 21.53 -8.42
N ILE A 229 -6.90 20.28 -8.05
CA ILE A 229 -6.49 19.10 -8.84
C ILE A 229 -7.15 19.12 -10.22
N GLN A 230 -8.43 19.48 -10.31
CA GLN A 230 -9.13 19.58 -11.60
C GLN A 230 -8.46 20.59 -12.52
N GLU A 231 -8.16 21.80 -12.02
CA GLU A 231 -7.48 22.84 -12.78
C GLU A 231 -6.08 22.37 -13.23
N THR A 232 -5.32 21.78 -12.30
CA THR A 232 -3.98 21.26 -12.58
C THR A 232 -4.00 20.16 -13.66
N ILE A 233 -4.99 19.25 -13.63
CA ILE A 233 -5.15 18.21 -14.67
C ILE A 233 -5.38 18.85 -16.04
N LEU A 234 -6.21 19.89 -16.12
CA LEU A 234 -6.50 20.57 -17.39
C LEU A 234 -5.27 21.28 -17.95
N GLU A 235 -4.48 21.93 -17.08
CA GLU A 235 -3.24 22.59 -17.47
C GLU A 235 -2.16 21.60 -17.92
N GLN A 236 -1.93 20.55 -17.12
CA GLN A 236 -0.94 19.52 -17.43
C GLN A 236 -1.31 18.72 -18.68
N ASN A 237 -2.60 18.52 -18.97
CA ASN A 237 -3.04 17.89 -20.22
C ASN A 237 -2.75 18.75 -21.45
N LYS A 238 -2.84 20.09 -21.35
CA LYS A 238 -2.44 20.99 -22.44
C LYS A 238 -0.94 20.90 -22.71
N LEU A 239 -0.13 20.84 -21.65
CA LEU A 239 1.32 20.65 -21.76
C LEU A 239 1.68 19.29 -22.36
N ALA A 240 0.97 18.23 -21.93
CA ALA A 240 1.18 16.88 -22.43
C ALA A 240 0.81 16.73 -23.92
N ALA A 241 -0.17 17.49 -24.42
CA ALA A 241 -0.53 17.49 -25.83
C ALA A 241 0.60 18.00 -26.75
N GLY A 242 1.50 18.85 -26.22
CA GLY A 242 2.64 19.39 -26.95
C GLY A 242 3.97 18.66 -26.70
N SER A 243 3.98 17.54 -25.97
CA SER A 243 5.20 16.86 -25.53
C SER A 243 5.20 15.38 -25.87
N ASP A 244 6.27 14.90 -26.50
CA ASP A 244 6.44 13.47 -26.81
C ASP A 244 6.73 12.60 -25.58
N ARG A 245 7.15 13.24 -24.47
CA ARG A 245 7.59 12.58 -23.23
C ARG A 245 6.49 12.48 -22.16
N LEU A 246 5.34 13.10 -22.41
CA LEU A 246 4.20 13.12 -21.49
C LEU A 246 2.99 12.47 -22.16
N MET A 247 2.01 12.07 -21.35
CA MET A 247 0.72 11.57 -21.82
C MET A 247 -0.42 12.24 -21.08
N ALA A 248 -1.40 12.74 -21.82
CA ALA A 248 -2.59 13.35 -21.25
C ALA A 248 -3.37 12.35 -20.38
N ILE A 249 -3.74 12.77 -19.18
CA ILE A 249 -4.54 12.01 -18.22
C ILE A 249 -5.98 11.93 -18.75
N GLN A 250 -6.45 10.71 -18.99
CA GLN A 250 -7.80 10.44 -19.50
C GLN A 250 -8.79 10.15 -18.38
N GLN A 251 -8.30 9.64 -17.24
CA GLN A 251 -9.11 9.36 -16.06
C GLN A 251 -8.21 9.38 -14.81
N CYS A 252 -8.62 10.15 -13.82
CA CYS A 252 -8.02 10.25 -12.50
C CYS A 252 -9.08 9.95 -11.44
N ASP A 253 -8.77 9.03 -10.54
CA ASP A 253 -9.56 8.78 -9.33
C ASP A 253 -8.82 9.40 -8.13
N LEU A 254 -9.43 10.39 -7.48
CA LEU A 254 -8.93 11.03 -6.27
C LEU A 254 -9.58 10.39 -5.04
N VAL A 255 -8.75 9.96 -4.11
CA VAL A 255 -9.16 9.41 -2.82
C VAL A 255 -8.57 10.30 -1.73
N LEU A 256 -9.39 11.19 -1.18
CA LEU A 256 -9.01 12.09 -0.09
C LEU A 256 -9.34 11.42 1.24
N ILE A 257 -8.34 11.21 2.08
CA ILE A 257 -8.49 10.61 3.41
C ILE A 257 -8.15 11.68 4.43
N HIS A 258 -9.19 12.23 5.05
CA HIS A 258 -9.07 13.11 6.21
C HIS A 258 -8.79 12.27 7.45
N ILE A 259 -7.61 12.46 8.03
CA ILE A 259 -7.15 11.75 9.22
C ILE A 259 -7.28 12.67 10.42
N HIS A 260 -7.96 12.24 11.48
CA HIS A 260 -8.10 13.01 12.72
C HIS A 260 -7.80 12.17 13.98
N PRO A 261 -7.42 12.81 15.11
CA PRO A 261 -7.16 12.12 16.37
C PRO A 261 -8.37 11.38 16.93
N GLN A 262 -8.11 10.43 17.83
CA GLN A 262 -9.16 9.78 18.61
C GLN A 262 -9.82 10.77 19.56
N GLY A 263 -11.15 10.73 19.64
CA GLY A 263 -11.95 11.58 20.53
C GLY A 263 -12.35 12.93 19.94
N ASP A 264 -11.81 13.32 18.78
CA ASP A 264 -12.26 14.51 18.07
C ASP A 264 -13.45 14.19 17.16
N ASP A 265 -14.36 15.16 17.04
CA ASP A 265 -15.46 15.12 16.07
C ASP A 265 -14.92 15.34 14.65
N ALA A 266 -15.50 14.64 13.69
CA ALA A 266 -15.11 14.75 12.28
C ALA A 266 -15.52 16.13 11.73
N LEU A 267 -14.52 16.94 11.36
CA LEU A 267 -14.71 18.25 10.71
C LEU A 267 -15.02 18.13 9.20
N VAL A 268 -14.84 16.93 8.67
CA VAL A 268 -15.06 16.58 7.26
C VAL A 268 -16.01 15.41 7.19
N SER A 269 -17.01 15.51 6.31
CA SER A 269 -17.98 14.46 6.08
C SER A 269 -17.49 13.42 5.06
N ASP A 270 -17.83 12.14 5.29
CA ASP A 270 -17.63 11.08 4.30
C ASP A 270 -18.44 11.40 3.03
N ARG A 271 -17.80 11.27 1.87
CA ARG A 271 -18.47 11.44 0.57
C ARG A 271 -18.18 10.24 -0.33
N PRO A 272 -19.22 9.53 -0.81
CA PRO A 272 -19.03 8.45 -1.75
C PRO A 272 -18.47 9.00 -3.07
N LYS A 273 -17.92 8.10 -3.88
CA LYS A 273 -17.36 8.42 -5.19
C LYS A 273 -18.32 9.27 -6.02
N LYS A 274 -17.90 10.49 -6.34
CA LYS A 274 -18.63 11.50 -7.10
C LYS A 274 -17.81 11.90 -8.31
N GLU A 275 -18.46 12.03 -9.46
CA GLU A 275 -17.84 12.63 -10.65
C GLU A 275 -17.78 14.15 -10.46
N ILE A 276 -16.56 14.70 -10.48
CA ILE A 276 -16.31 16.14 -10.38
C ILE A 276 -16.18 16.73 -11.79
N SER A 277 -15.47 16.01 -12.67
CA SER A 277 -15.33 16.32 -14.09
C SER A 277 -15.21 15.03 -14.92
N PRO A 278 -15.30 15.10 -16.26
CA PRO A 278 -15.12 13.92 -17.12
C PRO A 278 -13.76 13.20 -16.93
N LEU A 279 -12.77 13.90 -16.39
CA LEU A 279 -11.43 13.39 -16.13
C LEU A 279 -11.21 13.01 -14.66
N LEU A 280 -11.98 13.57 -13.73
CA LEU A 280 -11.75 13.45 -12.29
C LEU A 280 -12.98 12.91 -11.57
N THR A 281 -12.81 11.75 -10.93
CA THR A 281 -13.75 11.27 -9.91
C THR A 281 -13.10 11.40 -8.54
N SER A 282 -13.88 11.75 -7.53
CA SER A 282 -13.37 12.00 -6.18
C SER A 282 -14.21 11.29 -5.13
N GLU A 283 -13.55 10.70 -4.15
CA GLU A 283 -14.15 10.16 -2.93
C GLU A 283 -13.42 10.70 -1.70
N VAL A 284 -14.18 10.93 -0.62
CA VAL A 284 -13.65 11.50 0.62
C VAL A 284 -13.99 10.56 1.76
N HIS A 285 -12.97 10.24 2.55
CA HIS A 285 -13.10 9.39 3.71
C HIS A 285 -12.62 10.14 4.96
N SER A 286 -13.46 10.23 5.97
CA SER A 286 -13.18 10.83 7.26
C SER A 286 -12.91 9.72 8.27
N VAL A 287 -11.65 9.59 8.70
CA VAL A 287 -11.19 8.40 9.43
C VAL A 287 -10.32 8.77 10.62
N ARG A 288 -10.59 8.11 11.75
CA ARG A 288 -9.75 8.22 12.94
C ARG A 288 -8.36 7.61 12.69
N ALA A 289 -7.33 8.24 13.21
CA ALA A 289 -5.97 7.75 13.13
C ALA A 289 -5.78 6.36 13.80
N GLY A 290 -4.70 5.69 13.42
CA GLY A 290 -4.31 4.38 13.94
C GLY A 290 -5.12 3.22 13.34
N ARG A 291 -5.70 2.35 14.17
CA ARG A 291 -6.35 1.10 13.71
C ARG A 291 -7.46 1.30 12.67
N HIS A 292 -8.24 2.39 12.78
CA HIS A 292 -9.32 2.68 11.84
C HIS A 292 -8.79 3.08 10.47
N LEU A 293 -7.73 3.90 10.43
CA LEU A 293 -7.02 4.24 9.20
C LEU A 293 -6.44 2.99 8.52
N ALA A 294 -5.79 2.11 9.29
CA ALA A 294 -5.26 0.85 8.78
C ALA A 294 -6.36 -0.03 8.16
N THR A 295 -7.48 -0.15 8.85
CA THR A 295 -8.65 -0.90 8.36
C THR A 295 -9.20 -0.29 7.07
N LYS A 296 -9.28 1.05 7.01
CA LYS A 296 -9.78 1.74 5.81
C LYS A 296 -8.87 1.53 4.61
N LEU A 297 -7.55 1.71 4.76
CA LEU A 297 -6.60 1.49 3.67
C LEU A 297 -6.57 0.03 3.23
N ASN A 298 -6.77 -0.92 4.16
CA ASN A 298 -6.91 -2.33 3.82
C ASN A 298 -8.18 -2.59 2.97
N ILE A 299 -9.32 -1.98 3.29
CA ILE A 299 -10.52 -2.07 2.46
C ILE A 299 -10.28 -1.42 1.08
N LEU A 300 -9.63 -0.25 1.07
CA LEU A 300 -9.33 0.46 -0.17
C LEU A 300 -8.41 -0.34 -1.08
N VAL A 301 -7.32 -0.95 -0.59
CA VAL A 301 -6.43 -1.78 -1.44
C VAL A 301 -7.20 -2.93 -2.08
N GLN A 302 -8.14 -3.54 -1.35
CA GLN A 302 -8.97 -4.61 -1.89
C GLN A 302 -9.90 -4.12 -3.01
N GLN A 303 -10.53 -2.96 -2.83
CA GLN A 303 -11.39 -2.34 -3.85
C GLN A 303 -10.60 -1.82 -5.05
N HIS A 304 -9.41 -1.30 -4.80
CA HIS A 304 -8.54 -0.65 -5.77
C HIS A 304 -7.92 -1.60 -6.78
N PHE A 305 -7.71 -2.85 -6.37
CA PHE A 305 -7.05 -3.89 -7.15
C PHE A 305 -7.88 -5.18 -7.25
N ASP A 306 -9.19 -5.12 -7.00
CA ASP A 306 -10.08 -6.29 -7.11
C ASP A 306 -9.57 -7.52 -6.33
N LEU A 307 -9.09 -7.29 -5.10
CA LEU A 307 -8.67 -8.37 -4.22
C LEU A 307 -9.88 -9.04 -3.55
N ALA A 308 -9.67 -10.27 -3.13
CA ALA A 308 -10.54 -11.02 -2.24
C ALA A 308 -9.74 -11.53 -1.04
N SER A 309 -10.46 -11.77 0.05
CA SER A 309 -9.91 -12.32 1.29
C SER A 309 -10.31 -13.79 1.43
N THR A 310 -9.35 -14.64 1.79
CA THR A 310 -9.59 -16.03 2.19
C THR A 310 -9.06 -16.24 3.60
N THR A 311 -9.94 -16.66 4.51
CA THR A 311 -9.56 -17.06 5.87
C THR A 311 -9.33 -18.56 5.93
N ILE A 312 -8.10 -18.95 6.21
CA ILE A 312 -7.73 -20.34 6.51
C ILE A 312 -7.96 -20.55 8.00
N THR A 313 -8.86 -21.45 8.35
CA THR A 313 -9.24 -21.72 9.74
C THR A 313 -8.66 -23.04 10.24
N ASN A 314 -8.72 -23.27 11.55
CA ASN A 314 -8.31 -24.52 12.19
C ASN A 314 -6.85 -24.90 11.92
N ILE A 315 -5.95 -23.93 11.89
CA ILE A 315 -4.52 -24.20 11.73
C ILE A 315 -3.98 -24.73 13.06
N PRO A 316 -3.45 -25.97 13.10
CA PRO A 316 -2.94 -26.56 14.33
C PRO A 316 -1.58 -25.92 14.68
N MET A 317 -1.48 -25.33 15.86
CA MET A 317 -0.21 -24.86 16.41
C MET A 317 0.52 -26.02 17.11
N LYS A 318 1.86 -26.07 16.98
CA LYS A 318 2.68 -27.08 17.65
C LYS A 318 2.71 -26.78 19.16
N GLU A 319 2.23 -27.70 19.99
CA GLU A 319 2.27 -27.54 21.45
C GLU A 319 3.71 -27.70 21.96
N GLU A 320 4.14 -26.81 22.84
CA GLU A 320 5.19 -27.15 23.82
C GLU A 320 4.57 -28.15 24.80
N GLN A 321 5.30 -29.21 25.15
CA GLN A 321 4.81 -30.45 25.81
C GLN A 321 4.09 -30.28 27.17
N HIS A 322 3.82 -29.06 27.64
CA HIS A 322 3.24 -28.76 28.95
C HIS A 322 1.99 -27.85 28.91
N ALA A 323 1.45 -27.52 27.73
CA ALA A 323 0.22 -26.72 27.62
C ALA A 323 -1.00 -27.60 27.29
N ASN A 324 -1.87 -27.88 28.28
CA ASN A 324 -3.11 -28.65 28.12
C ASN A 324 -4.23 -27.91 27.35
N THR A 325 -3.88 -26.99 26.44
CA THR A 325 -4.84 -26.21 25.65
C THR A 325 -4.31 -26.01 24.23
N SER A 326 -4.85 -26.78 23.28
CA SER A 326 -4.65 -26.53 21.85
C SER A 326 -5.41 -25.25 21.47
N ALA A 327 -4.70 -24.21 21.04
CA ALA A 327 -5.30 -23.04 20.43
C ALA A 327 -5.16 -23.13 18.91
N ASN A 328 -6.30 -23.28 18.22
CA ASN A 328 -6.35 -23.09 16.77
C ASN A 328 -6.32 -21.58 16.49
N TYR A 329 -5.68 -21.19 15.40
CA TYR A 329 -5.73 -19.82 14.90
C TYR A 329 -6.15 -19.79 13.44
N ASP A 330 -6.68 -18.63 13.05
CA ASP A 330 -7.13 -18.35 11.70
C ASP A 330 -6.16 -17.36 11.06
N VAL A 331 -5.91 -17.52 9.75
CA VAL A 331 -5.04 -16.63 8.98
C VAL A 331 -5.82 -16.09 7.80
N GLU A 332 -5.82 -14.77 7.65
CA GLU A 332 -6.40 -14.07 6.52
C GLU A 332 -5.36 -13.84 5.43
N LEU A 333 -5.68 -14.21 4.19
CA LEU A 333 -4.85 -14.00 3.02
C LEU A 333 -5.59 -13.16 1.98
N LEU A 334 -4.93 -12.12 1.47
CA LEU A 334 -5.43 -11.32 0.35
C LEU A 334 -4.81 -11.80 -0.97
N HIS A 335 -5.64 -11.96 -1.99
CA HIS A 335 -5.21 -12.36 -3.34
C HIS A 335 -6.19 -11.83 -4.38
N HIS A 336 -5.87 -11.97 -5.67
CA HIS A 336 -6.80 -11.58 -6.74
C HIS A 336 -8.16 -12.29 -6.60
N ARG A 337 -9.28 -11.57 -6.80
CA ARG A 337 -10.64 -12.13 -6.70
C ARG A 337 -10.88 -13.34 -7.61
N ASP A 338 -10.16 -13.41 -8.72
CA ASP A 338 -10.28 -14.50 -9.69
C ASP A 338 -10.03 -15.89 -9.10
N ALA A 339 -9.24 -15.99 -8.04
CA ALA A 339 -9.05 -17.25 -7.32
C ALA A 339 -10.37 -17.83 -6.77
N HIS A 340 -11.40 -16.99 -6.59
CA HIS A 340 -12.73 -17.43 -6.12
C HIS A 340 -13.72 -17.74 -7.25
N LEU A 341 -13.42 -17.40 -8.50
CA LEU A 341 -14.36 -17.58 -9.61
C LEU A 341 -14.80 -19.04 -9.81
N GLU A 342 -13.91 -20.00 -9.52
CA GLU A 342 -14.23 -21.42 -9.63
C GLU A 342 -15.22 -21.90 -8.57
N PHE A 343 -15.18 -21.34 -7.35
CA PHE A 343 -16.17 -21.64 -6.30
C PHE A 343 -17.57 -21.14 -6.70
N PHE A 344 -17.66 -19.95 -7.29
CA PHE A 344 -18.96 -19.42 -7.75
C PHE A 344 -19.51 -20.18 -8.97
N LYS A 345 -18.64 -20.65 -9.86
CA LYS A 345 -19.04 -21.48 -11.01
C LYS A 345 -19.53 -22.85 -10.55
N SER A 346 -18.79 -23.52 -9.65
CA SER A 346 -19.16 -24.84 -9.11
C SER A 346 -20.43 -24.80 -8.25
N GLY A 347 -20.66 -23.71 -7.49
CA GLY A 347 -21.90 -23.50 -6.74
C GLY A 347 -23.16 -23.44 -7.64
N LYS A 348 -23.05 -22.82 -8.83
CA LYS A 348 -24.14 -22.81 -9.83
C LYS A 348 -24.42 -24.21 -10.40
N TYR A 349 -23.39 -25.01 -10.66
CA TYR A 349 -23.58 -26.41 -11.12
C TYR A 349 -24.23 -27.30 -10.06
N CYS A 350 -24.02 -27.03 -8.76
CA CYS A 350 -24.66 -27.79 -7.69
C CYS A 350 -26.16 -27.43 -7.55
N LEU A 351 -26.49 -26.14 -7.61
CA LEU A 351 -27.88 -25.65 -7.57
C LEU A 351 -28.70 -26.07 -8.80
N ASP A 352 -28.11 -26.07 -10.00
CA ASP A 352 -28.78 -26.55 -11.22
C ASP A 352 -29.02 -28.07 -11.19
N LYS A 353 -28.15 -28.85 -10.52
CA LYS A 353 -28.37 -30.28 -10.30
C LYS A 353 -29.51 -30.53 -9.31
N GLU A 354 -29.62 -29.76 -8.22
CA GLU A 354 -30.74 -29.85 -7.30
C GLU A 354 -32.08 -29.42 -7.93
N MET A 355 -32.08 -28.36 -8.75
CA MET A 355 -33.29 -27.90 -9.45
C MET A 355 -33.75 -28.88 -10.53
N LYS A 356 -32.81 -29.56 -11.23
CA LYS A 356 -33.13 -30.63 -12.18
C LYS A 356 -33.56 -31.93 -11.50
N ALA A 357 -32.99 -32.26 -10.34
CA ALA A 357 -33.44 -33.40 -9.54
C ALA A 357 -34.85 -33.19 -8.94
N LYS A 358 -35.24 -31.95 -8.63
CA LYS A 358 -36.58 -31.61 -8.12
C LYS A 358 -37.67 -31.45 -9.20
N ARG A 359 -37.30 -31.39 -10.49
CA ARG A 359 -38.24 -31.32 -11.63
C ARG A 359 -38.36 -32.63 -12.42
N GLY A 360 -37.79 -33.71 -11.90
CA GLY A 360 -37.93 -35.06 -12.42
C GLY A 360 -38.99 -35.86 -11.68
N ILE A 361 -40.24 -35.38 -11.68
CA ILE A 361 -41.50 -36.15 -11.64
C ILE A 361 -42.45 -35.48 -12.62
#